data_AF-A0A3D5HDC6-F1
#
_entry.id   AF-A0A3D5HDC6-F1
#
_cell.length_a   1.000
_cell.length_b   1.000
_cell.length_c   1.000
_cell.angle_alpha   90.00
_cell.angle_beta   90.00
_cell.angle_gamma   90.00
#
_symmetry.space_group_name_H-M   'P 1'
#
loop_
_entity.id
_entity.type
_entity.pdbx_description
1 polymer ?
#
loop_
_entity_poly.entity_id
_entity_poly.type
_entity_poly.pdbx_seq_one_letter_code
_entity_poly.pdbx_strand_id
1 'polypeptide(L)' 'MTRRNHVKYIFVTGGVVSSLGKGIASASIGLLLKSRGLRVTIQKFDPYLNVDPGTMNP' A
#
# COMPACT_ATOMS: atom_id res chain seq x y z
N MET A 1 -15.24 19.11 21.59
CA MET A 1 -15.19 19.12 20.12
C MET A 1 -14.34 17.94 19.63
N THR A 2 -14.95 16.82 19.26
CA THR A 2 -14.24 15.71 18.59
C THR A 2 -14.00 16.09 17.13
N ARG A 3 -12.74 16.32 16.73
CA ARG A 3 -12.40 16.50 15.31
C ARG A 3 -12.91 15.30 14.52
N ARG A 4 -13.68 15.53 13.45
CA ARG A 4 -13.98 14.50 12.44
C ARG A 4 -12.64 14.04 11.85
N ASN A 5 -12.23 12.82 12.19
CA ASN A 5 -11.04 12.21 11.59
C ASN A 5 -11.40 11.73 10.18
N HIS A 6 -11.11 12.56 9.18
CA HIS A 6 -11.14 12.14 7.79
C HIS A 6 -10.05 11.10 7.53
N VAL A 7 -10.39 10.06 6.76
CA VAL A 7 -9.42 9.06 6.29
C VAL A 7 -8.31 9.77 5.52
N LYS A 8 -7.07 9.37 5.77
CA LYS A 8 -5.87 9.89 5.10
C LYS A 8 -5.37 8.87 4.10
N TYR A 9 -4.93 9.35 2.94
CA TYR A 9 -4.37 8.54 1.87
C TYR A 9 -2.90 8.86 1.71
N ILE A 10 -2.07 7.82 1.64
CA ILE A 10 -0.64 7.92 1.34
C ILE A 10 -0.42 7.14 0.05
N PHE A 11 -0.02 7.82 -1.02
CA PHE A 11 0.30 7.20 -2.29
C PHE A 11 1.79 6.88 -2.34
N VAL A 12 2.12 5.62 -2.64
CA VAL A 12 3.51 5.18 -2.81
C VAL A 12 3.75 4.89 -4.28
N THR A 13 4.66 5.65 -4.89
CA THR A 13 5.07 5.52 -6.29
C THR A 13 6.51 5.00 -6.39
N GLY A 14 6.95 4.65 -7.60
CA GLY A 14 8.31 4.19 -7.87
C GLY A 14 8.88 4.80 -9.13
N GLY A 15 10.15 5.19 -9.10
CA GLY A 15 10.90 5.67 -10.25
C GLY A 15 12.13 4.81 -10.55
N VAL A 16 12.78 5.11 -11.69
CA VAL A 16 14.02 4.49 -12.17
C VAL A 16 13.86 3.03 -12.58
N VAL A 17 13.68 2.11 -11.64
CA VAL A 17 13.58 0.66 -11.91
C VAL A 17 12.52 -0.02 -11.04
N SER A 18 12.03 -1.17 -11.51
CA SER A 18 11.17 -2.07 -10.75
C SER A 18 11.99 -2.88 -9.72
N SER A 19 11.30 -3.69 -8.90
CA SER A 19 11.94 -4.58 -7.90
C SER A 19 12.71 -3.91 -6.76
N LEU A 20 12.61 -2.59 -6.59
CA LEU A 20 13.21 -1.83 -5.47
C LEU A 20 12.59 -2.08 -4.08
N GLY A 21 11.71 -3.07 -3.92
CA GLY A 21 11.11 -3.37 -2.61
C GLY A 21 10.00 -2.40 -2.18
N LYS A 22 9.31 -1.73 -3.11
CA LYS A 22 8.20 -0.79 -2.80
C LYS A 22 7.09 -1.41 -1.94
N GLY A 23 6.78 -2.69 -2.16
CA GLY A 23 5.80 -3.42 -1.35
C GLY A 23 6.26 -3.56 0.10
N ILE A 24 7.53 -3.93 0.31
CA ILE A 24 8.15 -4.05 1.64
C ILE A 24 8.17 -2.68 2.33
N ALA A 25 8.65 -1.64 1.65
CA ALA A 25 8.68 -0.28 2.20
C ALA A 25 7.29 0.20 2.64
N SER A 26 6.26 -0.01 1.82
CA SER A 26 4.88 0.34 2.13
C SER A 26 4.35 -0.45 3.34
N ALA A 27 4.65 -1.75 3.41
CA ALA A 27 4.27 -2.61 4.52
C ALA A 27 4.94 -2.18 5.84
N SER A 28 6.24 -1.84 5.81
CA SER A 28 6.98 -1.36 6.97
C SER A 28 6.44 -0.02 7.50
N ILE A 29 6.10 0.92 6.61
CA ILE A 29 5.43 2.18 7.00
C ILE A 29 4.07 1.87 7.64
N GLY A 30 3.28 0.97 7.04
CA GLY A 30 2.00 0.55 7.59
C GLY A 30 2.11 -0.05 8.98
N LEU A 31 3.13 -0.87 9.23
CA LEU A 31 3.44 -1.42 10.56
C LEU A 31 3.74 -0.31 11.57
N LEU A 32 4.62 0.64 11.25
CA LEU A 32 4.95 1.76 12.14
C LEU A 32 3.73 2.61 12.50
N LEU A 33 2.84 2.84 11.54
CA LEU A 33 1.60 3.57 11.77
C LEU A 33 0.63 2.78 12.66
N LYS A 34 0.50 1.46 12.46
CA LYS A 34 -0.28 0.59 13.35
C LYS A 34 0.29 0.58 14.77
N SER A 35 1.61 0.55 14.94
CA SER A 35 2.28 0.63 16.25
C SER A 35 2.01 1.96 16.98
N ARG A 36 1.58 3.01 16.27
CA ARG A 36 1.11 4.28 16.85
C ARG A 36 -0.40 4.32 17.14
N GLY A 37 -1.08 3.17 17.11
CA GLY A 37 -2.52 3.05 17.38
C GLY A 37 -3.42 3.52 16.23
N LEU A 38 -2.87 3.74 15.03
CA LEU A 38 -3.66 4.15 13.87
C LEU A 38 -4.29 2.93 13.18
N ARG A 39 -5.53 3.11 12.71
CA ARG A 39 -6.17 2.15 11.81
C ARG A 39 -5.62 2.35 10.40
N VAL A 40 -4.93 1.34 9.88
CA VAL A 40 -4.25 1.38 8.58
C VAL A 40 -4.64 0.18 7.74
N THR A 41 -4.90 0.44 6.45
CA THR A 41 -5.05 -0.57 5.40
C THR A 41 -4.11 -0.27 4.24
N ILE A 42 -3.78 -1.27 3.44
CA ILE A 42 -2.93 -1.14 2.25
C ILE A 42 -3.74 -1.64 1.05
N GLN A 43 -3.67 -0.90 -0.05
CA GLN A 43 -4.21 -1.29 -1.35
C GLN A 43 -3.09 -1.29 -2.37
N LYS A 44 -3.02 -2.35 -3.18
CA LYS A 44 -2.07 -2.50 -4.28
C LYS A 44 -2.80 -2.23 -5.59
N PHE A 45 -2.19 -1.38 -6.43
CA PHE A 45 -2.60 -1.20 -7.82
C PHE A 45 -1.60 -1.96 -8.69
N ASP A 46 -2.09 -3.01 -9.35
CA ASP A 46 -1.33 -3.78 -10.32
C ASP A 46 -1.70 -3.30 -11.74
N PRO A 47 -0.75 -2.81 -12.55
CA PRO A 47 -1.03 -2.25 -13.88
C PRO A 47 -1.24 -3.33 -14.95
N TYR A 48 -1.46 -4.58 -14.56
CA TYR A 48 -1.69 -5.70 -15.47
C TYR A 48 -3.13 -5.68 -16.00
N LEU A 49 -3.33 -6.23 -17.19
CA LEU A 49 -4.66 -6.35 -17.80
C LEU A 49 -5.48 -7.49 -17.20
N ASN A 50 -4.81 -8.46 -16.56
CA ASN A 50 -5.47 -9.59 -15.91
C ASN A 50 -6.46 -9.07 -14.86
N VAL A 51 -7.69 -9.58 -14.88
CA VAL A 51 -8.71 -9.27 -13.88
C VAL A 51 -8.27 -9.73 -12.49
N ASP A 52 -7.60 -10.88 -12.45
CA ASP A 52 -7.04 -11.50 -11.25
C ASP A 52 -5.80 -12.34 -11.64
N PRO A 53 -4.95 -12.73 -10.68
CA PRO A 53 -3.72 -13.45 -10.99
C PRO A 53 -3.93 -14.94 -11.31
N GLY A 54 -5.16 -15.47 -11.31
CA GLY A 54 -5.44 -16.90 -11.46
C GLY A 54 -5.04 -17.51 -12.81
N THR A 55 -4.81 -16.68 -13.84
CA THR A 55 -4.31 -17.11 -15.15
C THR A 55 -2.80 -16.99 -15.29
N MET A 56 -2.08 -16.55 -14.25
CA MET A 56 -0.62 -16.40 -14.26
C MET A 56 0.03 -17.73 -13.90
N ASN A 57 1.20 -18.03 -14.50
CA ASN A 57 2.01 -19.15 -14.05
C ASN A 57 2.72 -18.76 -12.72
N PRO A 58 2.50 -19.47 -11.61
CA PRO A 58 3.19 -19.20 -10.35
C PRO A 58 4.69 -19.50 -10.40
#